data_AF-A0A964R0Z6-F1
#
_entry.id   AF-A0A964R0Z6-F1
#
_cell.length_a   1.000
_cell.length_b   1.000
_cell.length_c   1.000
_cell.angle_alpha   90.00
_cell.angle_beta   90.00
_cell.angle_gamma   90.00
#
_symmetry.space_group_name_H-M   'P 1'
#
loop_
_entity.id
_entity.type
_entity.pdbx_description
1 polymer ?
#
loop_
_entity_poly.entity_id
_entity_poly.type
_entity_poly.pdbx_seq_one_letter_code
_entity_poly.pdbx_strand_id
1 'polypeptide(L)'
;GAKNYWEQFQPAPEFVVLFLPGDHFLTAALQADNTLLDRALARRVLLATPTTLIALLKAAAYGWRQESVSKNADEISALGRALYDRVAGFADNLDKIGRGLDTAMKGYNTAVGSFEGMLLPGARKFAELGVKGTKELTSPGTVDTAARDVVKRS
;
A
#
# COMPACT_ATOMS: atom_id res chain seq x y z
N GLY A 1 -1.07 -8.30 56.75
CA GLY A 1 -1.92 -7.35 56.00
C GLY A 1 -1.65 -7.53 54.52
N ALA A 2 -2.66 -7.97 53.77
CA ALA A 2 -2.57 -8.07 52.32
C ALA A 2 -2.63 -6.65 51.74
N LYS A 3 -1.53 -6.18 51.16
CA LYS A 3 -1.50 -4.92 50.43
C LYS A 3 -1.88 -5.22 48.98
N ASN A 4 -3.08 -4.80 48.57
CA ASN A 4 -3.59 -4.96 47.21
C ASN A 4 -2.94 -3.91 46.29
N TYR A 5 -1.72 -4.17 45.83
CA TYR A 5 -0.95 -3.25 44.97
C TYR A 5 -1.54 -3.07 43.56
N TRP A 6 -2.44 -3.95 43.11
CA TRP A 6 -3.00 -3.95 41.74
C TRP A 6 -4.24 -3.08 41.54
N GLU A 7 -4.95 -2.70 42.61
CA GLU A 7 -6.18 -1.88 42.51
C GLU A 7 -5.88 -0.42 42.08
N GLN A 8 -4.61 -0.02 42.11
CA GLN A 8 -4.16 1.35 41.82
C GLN A 8 -3.89 1.60 40.33
N PHE A 9 -3.97 0.57 39.47
CA PHE A 9 -3.71 0.68 38.04
C PHE A 9 -4.96 0.29 37.24
N GLN A 10 -5.43 1.16 36.35
CA GLN A 10 -6.51 0.91 35.38
C GLN A 10 -5.90 0.87 33.97
N PRO A 11 -6.10 -0.21 33.18
CA PRO A 11 -6.76 -1.46 33.54
C PRO A 11 -5.92 -2.29 34.54
N ALA A 12 -6.59 -2.95 35.49
CA ALA A 12 -5.92 -3.79 36.47
C ALA A 12 -5.40 -5.07 35.79
N PRO A 13 -4.14 -5.48 36.04
CA PRO A 13 -3.58 -6.67 35.40
C PRO A 13 -4.34 -7.94 35.82
N GLU A 14 -4.55 -8.87 34.87
CA GLU A 14 -5.24 -10.14 35.13
C GLU A 14 -4.50 -11.05 36.11
N PHE A 15 -3.18 -10.87 36.27
CA PHE A 15 -2.32 -11.62 37.17
C PHE A 15 -1.09 -10.80 37.59
N VAL A 16 -0.56 -11.09 38.79
CA VAL A 16 0.70 -10.51 39.29
C VAL A 16 1.76 -11.59 39.38
N VAL A 17 2.97 -11.27 38.94
CA VAL A 17 4.11 -12.18 39.01
C VAL A 17 4.87 -11.97 40.32
N LEU A 18 4.94 -13.00 41.16
CA LEU A 18 5.80 -13.04 42.33
C LEU A 18 7.11 -13.72 41.96
N PHE A 19 8.17 -12.93 41.89
CA PHE A 19 9.49 -13.42 41.51
C PHE A 19 10.23 -14.08 42.69
N LEU A 20 10.83 -15.24 42.45
CA LEU A 20 11.75 -15.93 43.35
C LEU A 20 13.16 -15.93 42.75
N PRO A 21 14.21 -15.58 43.51
CA PRO A 21 15.57 -15.37 42.99
C PRO A 21 16.31 -16.66 42.57
N GLY A 22 15.64 -17.81 42.57
CA GLY A 22 16.21 -19.08 42.12
C GLY A 22 15.22 -20.23 42.22
N ASP A 23 15.34 -21.21 41.32
CA ASP A 23 14.42 -22.36 41.24
C ASP A 23 14.44 -23.22 42.52
N HIS A 24 15.59 -23.30 43.20
CA HIS A 24 15.72 -24.03 44.46
C HIS A 24 14.85 -23.44 45.59
N PHE A 25 14.61 -22.13 45.61
CA PHE A 25 13.70 -21.51 46.58
C PHE A 25 12.26 -21.92 46.34
N LEU A 26 11.83 -21.98 45.07
CA LEU A 26 10.48 -22.42 44.72
C LEU A 26 10.31 -23.90 45.07
N THR A 27 11.28 -24.76 44.75
CA THR A 27 11.25 -26.18 45.09
C THR A 27 11.18 -26.40 46.60
N ALA A 28 12.01 -25.70 47.39
CA ALA A 28 11.99 -25.80 48.84
C ALA A 28 10.66 -25.32 49.43
N ALA A 29 10.07 -24.25 48.88
CA ALA A 29 8.76 -23.75 49.31
C ALA A 29 7.63 -24.74 49.02
N LEU A 30 7.66 -25.42 47.87
CA LEU A 30 6.67 -26.45 47.50
C LEU A 30 6.84 -27.73 48.34
N GLN A 31 8.06 -28.07 48.75
CA GLN A 31 8.31 -29.18 49.68
C GLN A 31 7.75 -28.90 51.08
N ALA A 32 7.83 -27.64 51.53
CA ALA A 32 7.28 -27.22 52.82
C ALA A 32 5.75 -27.07 52.79
N ASP A 33 5.18 -26.64 51.65
CA ASP A 33 3.74 -26.52 51.43
C ASP A 33 3.38 -26.85 49.98
N ASN A 34 2.81 -28.04 49.78
CA ASN A 34 2.41 -28.53 48.47
C ASN A 34 1.16 -27.80 47.91
N THR A 35 0.40 -27.07 48.74
CA THR A 35 -0.78 -26.30 48.32
C THR A 35 -0.44 -24.87 47.88
N LEU A 36 0.82 -24.47 48.04
CA LEU A 36 1.29 -23.10 47.77
C LEU A 36 0.99 -22.66 46.34
N LEU A 37 1.19 -23.55 45.36
CA LEU A 37 0.96 -23.24 43.95
C LEU A 37 -0.52 -22.95 43.66
N ASP A 38 -1.41 -23.84 44.10
CA ASP A 38 -2.86 -23.70 43.90
C ASP A 38 -3.39 -22.46 44.61
N ARG A 39 -2.89 -22.18 45.82
CA ARG A 39 -3.25 -20.99 46.59
C ARG A 39 -2.75 -19.70 45.95
N ALA A 40 -1.58 -19.70 45.33
CA ALA A 40 -1.06 -18.56 44.58
C ALA A 40 -1.91 -18.32 43.32
N LEU A 41 -2.24 -19.36 42.56
CA LEU A 41 -3.10 -19.30 41.38
C LEU A 41 -4.50 -18.80 41.71
N ALA A 42 -5.12 -19.30 42.78
CA ALA A 42 -6.43 -18.84 43.26
C ALA A 42 -6.44 -17.33 43.60
N ARG A 43 -5.27 -16.76 43.91
CA ARG A 43 -5.07 -15.33 44.17
C ARG A 43 -4.56 -14.55 42.97
N ARG A 44 -4.54 -15.16 41.77
CA ARG A 44 -3.98 -14.59 40.53
C ARG A 44 -2.51 -14.19 40.67
N VAL A 45 -1.75 -14.93 41.48
CA VAL A 45 -0.31 -14.75 41.67
C VAL A 45 0.43 -15.88 40.95
N LEU A 46 1.21 -15.52 39.94
CA LEU A 46 2.11 -16.45 39.26
C LEU A 46 3.46 -16.45 39.95
N LEU A 47 3.84 -17.58 40.53
CA LEU A 47 5.18 -17.78 41.07
C LEU A 47 6.15 -17.96 39.89
N ALA A 48 7.13 -17.07 39.77
CA ALA A 48 8.11 -17.11 38.70
C ALA A 48 9.54 -17.11 39.24
N THR A 49 10.33 -18.04 38.77
CA THR A 49 11.79 -18.10 38.88
C THR A 49 12.42 -17.38 37.69
N PRO A 50 13.75 -17.16 37.65
CA PRO A 50 14.40 -16.54 36.49
C PRO A 50 14.03 -17.23 35.17
N THR A 51 14.02 -18.57 35.17
CA THR A 51 13.70 -19.39 34.00
C THR A 51 12.25 -19.21 33.54
N THR A 52 11.30 -19.28 34.47
CA THR A 52 9.87 -19.20 34.15
C THR A 52 9.43 -17.77 33.83
N LEU A 53 10.05 -16.75 34.43
CA LEU A 53 9.84 -15.36 34.05
C LEU A 53 10.26 -15.11 32.59
N ILE A 54 11.44 -15.59 32.19
CA ILE A 54 11.89 -15.50 30.79
C ILE A 54 10.92 -16.21 29.85
N ALA A 55 10.40 -17.38 30.23
CA ALA A 55 9.41 -18.10 29.44
C ALA A 55 8.09 -17.32 29.27
N LEU A 56 7.57 -16.72 30.36
CA LEU A 56 6.38 -15.88 30.32
C LEU A 56 6.56 -14.64 29.43
N LEU A 57 7.70 -13.96 29.55
CA LEU A 57 8.03 -12.80 28.72
C LEU A 57 8.14 -13.17 27.24
N LYS A 58 8.77 -14.31 26.91
CA LYS A 58 8.82 -14.82 25.53
C LYS A 58 7.42 -15.13 25.00
N ALA A 59 6.59 -15.81 25.78
CA ALA A 59 5.21 -16.13 25.39
C ALA A 59 4.38 -14.87 25.12
N ALA A 60 4.51 -13.84 25.96
CA ALA A 60 3.86 -12.54 25.75
C ALA A 60 4.36 -11.86 24.46
N ALA A 61 5.68 -11.83 24.24
CA ALA A 61 6.27 -11.27 23.02
C ALA A 61 5.81 -12.00 21.75
N TYR A 62 5.70 -13.34 21.79
CA TYR A 62 5.13 -14.12 20.69
C TYR A 62 3.65 -13.84 20.48
N GLY A 63 2.86 -13.69 21.55
CA GLY A 63 1.44 -13.34 21.48
C GLY A 63 1.20 -12.01 20.75
N TRP A 64 1.96 -10.96 21.10
CA TRP A 64 1.88 -9.67 20.42
C TRP A 64 2.32 -9.72 18.95
N ARG A 65 3.34 -10.52 18.63
CA ARG A 65 3.76 -10.74 17.23
C ARG A 65 2.67 -11.44 16.43
N GLN A 66 1.98 -12.42 17.01
CA GLN A 66 0.88 -13.12 16.34
C GLN A 66 -0.32 -12.21 16.10
N GLU A 67 -0.67 -11.37 17.08
CA GLU A 67 -1.79 -10.43 16.98
C GLU A 67 -1.53 -9.34 15.92
N SER A 68 -0.32 -8.77 15.90
CA SER A 68 0.08 -7.75 14.91
C SER A 68 0.12 -8.28 13.48
N VAL A 69 0.54 -9.53 13.28
CA VAL A 69 0.53 -10.17 11.95
C VAL A 69 -0.91 -10.42 11.46
N SER A 70 -1.83 -10.79 12.36
CA SER A 70 -3.22 -11.04 12.00
C SER A 70 -3.99 -9.76 11.65
N LYS A 71 -3.82 -8.66 12.40
CA LYS A 71 -4.54 -7.40 12.14
C LYS A 71 -4.14 -6.75 10.81
N ASN A 72 -2.91 -6.97 10.35
CA ASN A 72 -2.42 -6.35 9.12
C ASN A 72 -2.95 -7.00 7.83
N ALA A 73 -3.42 -8.24 7.86
CA ALA A 73 -3.80 -8.96 6.64
C ALA A 73 -5.07 -8.40 5.96
N ASP A 74 -6.07 -8.02 6.76
CA ASP A 74 -7.32 -7.45 6.25
C ASP A 74 -7.11 -6.03 5.71
N GLU A 75 -6.30 -5.22 6.42
CA GLU A 75 -5.94 -3.88 5.99
C GLU A 75 -5.12 -3.90 4.70
N ILE A 76 -4.14 -4.81 4.58
CA ILE A 76 -3.36 -5.02 3.34
C ILE A 76 -4.28 -5.47 2.20
N SER A 77 -5.23 -6.37 2.45
CA SER A 77 -6.19 -6.80 1.42
C SER A 77 -7.10 -5.66 0.96
N ALA A 78 -7.59 -4.84 1.89
CA ALA A 78 -8.42 -3.68 1.58
C ALA A 78 -7.64 -2.63 0.77
N LEU A 79 -6.41 -2.29 1.19
CA LEU A 79 -5.52 -1.39 0.47
C LEU A 79 -5.16 -1.93 -0.91
N GLY A 80 -4.90 -3.23 -1.02
CA GLY A 80 -4.61 -3.92 -2.29
C GLY A 80 -5.76 -3.82 -3.28
N ARG A 81 -7.00 -4.08 -2.84
CA ARG A 81 -8.21 -3.91 -3.68
C ARG A 81 -8.39 -2.47 -4.13
N ALA A 82 -8.29 -1.52 -3.19
CA ALA A 82 -8.44 -0.10 -3.50
C ALA A 82 -7.37 0.40 -4.50
N LEU A 83 -6.14 -0.10 -4.40
CA LEU A 83 -5.09 0.21 -5.36
C LEU A 83 -5.39 -0.37 -6.75
N TYR A 84 -5.82 -1.63 -6.81
CA TYR A 84 -6.18 -2.29 -8.06
C TYR A 84 -7.27 -1.51 -8.82
N ASP A 85 -8.35 -1.11 -8.12
CA ASP A 85 -9.44 -0.35 -8.71
C ASP A 85 -8.99 1.01 -9.26
N ARG A 86 -8.08 1.69 -8.55
CA ARG A 86 -7.50 2.96 -9.01
C ARG A 86 -6.64 2.79 -10.26
N VAL A 87 -5.83 1.73 -10.32
CA VAL A 87 -5.02 1.41 -11.50
C VAL A 87 -5.90 1.08 -12.70
N ALA A 88 -6.97 0.30 -12.49
CA ALA A 88 -7.94 -0.01 -13.53
C ALA A 88 -8.62 1.26 -14.06
N GLY A 89 -9.13 2.12 -13.18
CA GLY A 89 -9.74 3.39 -13.60
C GLY A 89 -8.76 4.33 -14.30
N PHE A 90 -7.48 4.33 -13.92
CA PHE A 90 -6.45 5.10 -14.63
C PHE A 90 -6.17 4.53 -16.03
N ALA A 91 -6.16 3.21 -16.21
CA ALA A 91 -6.01 2.57 -17.51
C ALA A 91 -7.17 2.93 -18.46
N ASP A 92 -8.41 2.99 -17.97
CA ASP A 92 -9.56 3.44 -18.75
C ASP A 92 -9.43 4.90 -19.20
N ASN A 93 -8.89 5.77 -18.34
CA ASN A 93 -8.64 7.16 -18.69
C ASN A 93 -7.55 7.28 -19.77
N LEU A 94 -6.48 6.49 -19.67
CA LEU A 94 -5.44 6.42 -20.71
C LEU A 94 -6.00 5.94 -22.05
N ASP A 95 -6.87 4.95 -22.05
CA ASP A 95 -7.54 4.46 -23.28
C ASP A 95 -8.40 5.55 -23.93
N LYS A 96 -9.18 6.30 -23.13
CA LYS A 96 -9.97 7.44 -23.62
C LYS A 96 -9.08 8.52 -24.24
N ILE A 97 -7.96 8.84 -23.60
CA ILE A 97 -6.99 9.81 -24.12
C ILE A 97 -6.40 9.32 -25.45
N GLY A 98 -6.01 8.04 -25.53
CA GLY A 98 -5.49 7.42 -26.75
C GLY A 98 -6.46 7.54 -27.92
N ARG A 99 -7.75 7.26 -27.71
CA ARG A 99 -8.80 7.44 -28.73
C ARG A 99 -8.99 8.89 -29.16
N GLY A 100 -8.89 9.84 -28.22
CA GLY A 100 -8.94 11.26 -28.52
C GLY A 100 -7.77 11.71 -29.41
N LEU A 101 -6.56 11.24 -29.13
CA LEU A 101 -5.37 11.52 -29.93
C LEU A 101 -5.46 10.92 -31.34
N ASP A 102 -5.96 9.69 -31.48
CA ASP A 102 -6.20 9.07 -32.80
C ASP A 102 -7.19 9.90 -33.64
N THR A 103 -8.26 10.39 -33.02
CA THR A 103 -9.23 11.26 -33.69
C THR A 103 -8.61 12.59 -34.11
N ALA A 104 -7.81 13.21 -33.25
CA ALA A 104 -7.10 14.45 -33.57
C ALA A 104 -6.11 14.25 -34.72
N MET A 105 -5.34 13.14 -34.72
CA MET A 105 -4.41 12.80 -35.79
C MET A 105 -5.12 12.58 -37.13
N LYS A 106 -6.27 11.91 -37.14
CA LYS A 106 -7.10 11.75 -38.35
C LYS A 106 -7.56 13.10 -38.91
N GLY A 107 -8.01 14.00 -38.02
CA GLY A 107 -8.39 15.37 -38.38
C GLY A 107 -7.22 16.16 -38.98
N TYR A 108 -6.05 16.09 -38.34
CA TYR A 108 -4.82 16.71 -38.83
C TYR A 108 -4.43 16.20 -40.23
N ASN A 109 -4.39 14.87 -40.43
CA ASN A 109 -4.03 14.27 -41.71
C ASN A 109 -5.01 14.67 -42.83
N THR A 110 -6.31 14.77 -42.52
CA THR A 110 -7.33 15.22 -43.47
C THR A 110 -7.12 16.69 -43.87
N ALA A 111 -6.76 17.55 -42.91
CA ALA A 111 -6.48 18.95 -43.16
C ALA A 111 -5.21 19.14 -44.01
N VAL A 112 -4.14 18.39 -43.73
CA VAL A 112 -2.92 18.38 -44.53
C VAL A 112 -3.23 17.94 -45.97
N GLY A 113 -3.96 16.84 -46.15
CA GLY A 113 -4.35 16.36 -47.49
C GLY A 113 -5.18 17.39 -48.27
N SER A 114 -6.07 18.12 -47.59
CA SER A 114 -6.86 19.20 -48.21
C SER A 114 -5.99 20.41 -48.60
N PHE A 115 -5.03 20.76 -47.75
CA PHE A 115 -4.08 21.82 -48.00
C PHE A 115 -3.21 21.51 -49.23
N GLU A 116 -2.68 20.30 -49.33
CA GLU A 116 -1.84 19.86 -50.45
C GLU A 116 -2.61 19.65 -51.73
N GLY A 117 -3.80 19.05 -51.67
CA GLY A 117 -4.59 18.69 -52.84
C GLY A 117 -5.39 19.86 -53.44
N MET A 118 -5.81 20.83 -52.63
CA MET A 118 -6.73 21.89 -53.07
C MET A 118 -6.13 23.29 -52.96
N LEU A 119 -5.49 23.62 -51.83
CA LEU A 119 -5.02 24.98 -51.59
C LEU A 119 -3.69 25.28 -52.28
N LEU A 120 -2.69 24.39 -52.19
CA LEU A 120 -1.39 24.59 -52.84
C LEU A 120 -1.49 24.72 -54.38
N PRO A 121 -2.25 23.87 -55.10
CA PRO A 121 -2.38 24.00 -56.55
C PRO A 121 -3.11 25.29 -56.95
N GLY A 122 -4.16 25.67 -56.20
CA GLY A 122 -4.86 26.93 -56.41
C GLY A 122 -3.93 28.13 -56.23
N ALA A 123 -3.15 28.15 -55.15
CA ALA A 123 -2.19 29.21 -54.87
C ALA A 123 -1.05 29.26 -55.92
N ARG A 124 -0.57 28.11 -56.41
CA ARG A 124 0.39 28.03 -57.53
C ARG A 124 -0.18 28.63 -58.82
N LYS A 125 -1.43 28.29 -59.15
CA LYS A 125 -2.12 28.83 -60.34
C LYS A 125 -2.30 30.35 -60.28
N PHE A 126 -2.60 30.92 -59.11
CA PHE A 126 -2.61 32.38 -58.93
C PHE A 126 -1.23 33.01 -59.13
N ALA A 127 -0.18 32.37 -58.62
CA ALA A 127 1.18 32.83 -58.82
C ALA A 127 1.62 32.81 -60.30
N GLU A 128 1.18 31.81 -61.08
CA GLU A 128 1.38 31.74 -62.54
C GLU A 128 0.65 32.87 -63.28
N LEU A 129 -0.53 33.29 -62.78
CA LEU A 129 -1.31 34.41 -63.33
C LEU A 129 -0.79 35.80 -62.88
N GLY A 130 0.38 35.85 -62.24
CA GLY A 130 1.02 37.10 -61.83
C GLY A 130 0.56 37.65 -60.47
N VAL A 131 -0.34 36.95 -59.77
CA VAL A 131 -0.79 37.32 -58.43
C VAL A 131 0.04 36.57 -57.39
N LYS A 132 1.12 37.20 -56.90
CA LYS A 132 1.94 36.66 -55.81
C LYS A 132 1.74 37.42 -54.51
N GLY A 133 1.63 36.68 -53.40
CA GLY A 133 1.69 37.23 -52.04
C GLY A 133 3.12 37.58 -51.63
N THR A 134 3.26 38.23 -50.47
CA THR A 134 4.55 38.69 -49.91
C THR A 134 5.37 37.61 -49.20
N LYS A 135 4.80 36.41 -48.96
CA LYS A 135 5.47 35.27 -48.32
C LYS A 135 5.49 34.05 -49.23
N GLU A 136 6.57 33.27 -49.18
CA GLU A 136 6.66 31.99 -49.89
C GLU A 136 5.74 30.93 -49.28
N LEU A 137 5.13 30.12 -50.14
CA LEU A 137 4.29 29.00 -49.76
C LEU A 137 5.17 27.81 -49.39
N THR A 138 5.29 27.54 -48.09
CA THR A 138 5.99 26.36 -47.56
C THR A 138 4.98 25.30 -47.14
N SER A 139 5.25 24.03 -47.43
CA SER A 139 4.43 22.93 -46.91
C SER A 139 4.68 22.76 -45.41
N PRO A 140 3.65 22.49 -44.59
CA PRO A 140 3.84 22.14 -43.19
C PRO A 140 4.67 20.86 -43.05
N GLY A 141 5.49 20.77 -42.01
CA GLY A 141 6.30 19.58 -41.72
C GLY A 141 5.45 18.38 -41.26
N THR A 142 5.98 17.16 -41.41
CA THR A 142 5.32 15.95 -40.93
C THR A 142 5.39 15.84 -39.41
N VAL A 143 4.31 15.30 -38.81
CA VAL A 143 4.27 14.98 -37.38
C VAL A 143 4.44 13.47 -37.22
N ASP A 144 5.69 13.01 -37.12
CA ASP A 144 6.04 11.60 -36.93
C ASP A 144 6.20 11.24 -35.44
N THR A 145 5.18 11.50 -34.63
CA THR A 145 5.19 11.10 -33.21
C THR A 145 4.11 10.07 -32.94
N ALA A 146 4.48 8.79 -32.93
CA ALA A 146 3.60 7.71 -32.51
C ALA A 146 3.47 7.67 -30.97
N ALA A 147 2.25 7.45 -30.47
CA ALA A 147 2.02 7.21 -29.05
C ALA A 147 2.74 5.91 -28.62
N ARG A 148 3.35 5.92 -27.43
CA ARG A 148 4.02 4.72 -26.88
C ARG A 148 3.00 3.64 -26.58
N ASP A 149 3.27 2.43 -27.07
CA ASP A 149 2.46 1.25 -26.78
C ASP A 149 2.54 0.88 -25.29
N VAL A 150 1.39 0.61 -24.69
CA VAL A 150 1.31 0.01 -23.36
C VAL A 150 1.40 -1.51 -23.55
N VAL A 151 2.58 -2.07 -23.29
CA VAL A 151 2.79 -3.52 -23.33
C VAL A 151 1.91 -4.19 -22.27
N LYS A 152 0.84 -4.86 -22.68
CA LYS A 152 0.11 -5.80 -21.81
C LYS A 152 1.04 -6.99 -21.53
N ARG A 153 1.72 -6.98 -20.39
CA ARG A 153 2.34 -8.20 -19.85
C ARG A 153 1.21 -9.04 -19.25
N SER A 154 0.80 -10.06 -19.99
CA SER A 154 -0.07 -11.16 -19.54
C SER A 154 0.56 -11.95 -18.41
#